data_AF-X1P5V6-F1
#
_entry.id   AF-X1P5V6-F1
#
_cell.length_a   1.000
_cell.length_b   1.000
_cell.length_c   1.000
_cell.angle_alpha   90.00
_cell.angle_beta   90.00
_cell.angle_gamma   90.00
#
_symmetry.space_group_name_H-M   'P 1'
#
loop_
_entity.id
_entity.type
_entity.pdbx_description
1 polymer ?
#
loop_
_entity_poly.entity_id
_entity_poly.type
_entity_poly.pdbx_seq_one_letter_code
_entity_poly.pdbx_strand_id
1 'polypeptide(L)'
;GFALALAIMTIKGPKDEFFVTGIDSLESVDAFETFSQLARDIKNKNPGINMIFCHPGVSSHKRITIHTKIIEGIESVFGPDIPIVGGLSIDNNKLVSNFQFIGEQVFEQGAIMIGFADPTLELISLGSHGFDVIGKPFKVTHSEDHHIFEMDGRPPWKSWTEKLGMPETSKTMEVLVFAPLATELPADLHEEYGSPYLVNAIIPVADGSLYATRAIPEGTKLWLTRRNEDNILDGVDRMMIQILER
;
A
#
# COMPACT_ATOMS: atom_id res chain seq x y z
N GLY A 1 5.96 26.85 5.62
CA GLY A 1 7.29 26.26 5.44
C GLY A 1 7.12 24.82 5.03
N PHE A 2 7.89 24.33 4.07
CA PHE A 2 7.89 22.91 3.72
C PHE A 2 8.59 22.14 4.85
N ALA A 3 7.86 21.28 5.55
CA ALA A 3 8.48 20.30 6.42
C ALA A 3 9.16 19.26 5.53
N LEU A 4 10.48 19.30 5.47
CA LEU A 4 11.28 18.18 4.98
C LEU A 4 11.31 17.16 6.11
N ALA A 5 10.74 15.98 5.88
CA ALA A 5 10.85 14.85 6.79
C ALA A 5 11.90 13.89 6.23
N LEU A 6 12.86 13.50 7.08
CA LEU A 6 13.83 12.46 6.78
C LEU A 6 13.59 11.31 7.75
N ALA A 7 13.36 10.11 7.23
CA ALA A 7 13.37 8.89 8.01
C ALA A 7 14.77 8.27 7.92
N ILE A 8 15.32 7.82 9.05
CA ILE A 8 16.59 7.10 9.11
C ILE A 8 16.31 5.71 9.66
N MET A 9 16.70 4.69 8.90
CA MET A 9 16.66 3.29 9.32
C MET A 9 18.09 2.79 9.51
N THR A 10 18.36 2.13 10.63
CA THR A 10 19.65 1.48 10.89
C THR A 10 19.43 -0.01 11.06
N ILE A 11 20.14 -0.80 10.26
CA ILE A 11 20.15 -2.26 10.35
C ILE A 11 21.54 -2.67 10.84
N LYS A 12 21.57 -3.54 11.85
CA LYS A 12 22.80 -4.05 12.44
C LYS A 12 22.70 -5.56 12.56
N GLY A 13 23.69 -6.24 12.02
CA GLY A 13 23.88 -7.67 12.12
C GLY A 13 25.26 -8.04 11.54
N PRO A 14 25.62 -9.33 11.58
CA PRO A 14 26.68 -9.90 10.75
C PRO A 14 26.53 -9.52 9.27
N LYS A 15 27.66 -9.30 8.59
CA LYS A 15 27.69 -8.79 7.20
C LYS A 15 27.11 -9.78 6.18
N ASP A 16 27.00 -11.04 6.57
CA ASP A 16 26.50 -12.18 5.79
C ASP A 16 25.04 -12.54 6.10
N GLU A 17 24.42 -11.85 7.06
CA GLU A 17 23.02 -12.06 7.47
C GLU A 17 22.05 -11.04 6.87
N PHE A 18 22.52 -10.04 6.13
CA PHE A 18 21.63 -9.18 5.35
C PHE A 18 22.30 -8.63 4.10
N PHE A 19 21.51 -8.43 3.05
CA PHE A 19 21.98 -7.97 1.75
C PHE A 19 21.09 -6.86 1.24
N VAL A 20 21.72 -5.74 0.88
CA VAL A 20 21.03 -4.59 0.30
C VAL A 20 21.20 -4.61 -1.22
N THR A 21 20.12 -4.34 -1.94
CA THR A 21 20.09 -4.09 -3.37
C THR A 21 19.14 -2.93 -3.67
N GLY A 22 19.19 -2.39 -4.87
CA GLY A 22 18.33 -1.29 -5.26
C GLY A 22 18.38 -1.01 -6.75
N ILE A 23 17.48 -0.14 -7.18
CA ILE A 23 17.43 0.39 -8.54
C ILE A 23 17.32 1.90 -8.49
N ASP A 24 18.08 2.58 -9.34
CA ASP A 24 18.21 4.05 -9.34
C ASP A 24 16.88 4.76 -9.62
N SER A 25 16.08 4.23 -10.55
CA SER A 25 14.78 4.81 -10.93
C SER A 25 13.81 3.72 -11.37
N LEU A 26 12.54 3.93 -11.06
CA LEU A 26 11.42 3.08 -11.46
C LEU A 26 10.55 3.69 -12.57
N GLU A 27 10.99 4.76 -13.23
CA GLU A 27 10.16 5.51 -14.19
C GLU A 27 9.84 4.73 -15.47
N SER A 28 10.78 3.91 -15.95
CA SER A 28 10.67 3.22 -17.25
C SER A 28 10.96 1.72 -17.16
N VAL A 29 10.56 1.09 -16.06
CA VAL A 29 10.89 -0.31 -15.78
C VAL A 29 9.66 -1.19 -15.73
N ASP A 30 9.80 -2.44 -16.16
CA ASP A 30 8.84 -3.48 -15.82
C ASP A 30 9.09 -3.88 -14.36
N ALA A 31 8.09 -3.63 -13.51
CA ALA A 31 8.21 -3.83 -12.08
C ALA A 31 8.37 -5.30 -11.69
N PHE A 32 7.65 -6.19 -12.37
CA PHE A 32 7.71 -7.61 -12.09
C PHE A 32 9.11 -8.14 -12.41
N GLU A 33 9.60 -7.86 -13.62
CA GLU A 33 10.92 -8.32 -14.05
C GLU A 33 12.04 -7.68 -13.21
N THR A 34 11.93 -6.38 -12.92
CA THR A 34 12.92 -5.67 -12.11
C THR A 34 13.03 -6.26 -10.72
N PHE A 35 11.91 -6.45 -10.02
CA PHE A 35 11.96 -6.94 -8.65
C PHE A 35 12.22 -8.45 -8.57
N SER A 36 11.86 -9.21 -9.61
CA SER A 36 12.36 -10.57 -9.80
C SER A 36 13.89 -10.60 -9.90
N GLN A 37 14.49 -9.69 -10.67
CA GLN A 37 15.94 -9.63 -10.80
C GLN A 37 16.61 -9.22 -9.49
N LEU A 38 16.13 -8.15 -8.83
CA LEU A 38 16.66 -7.73 -7.53
C LEU A 38 16.55 -8.85 -6.49
N ALA A 39 15.47 -9.63 -6.51
CA ALA A 39 15.28 -10.77 -5.61
C ALA A 39 16.28 -11.91 -5.91
N ARG A 40 16.53 -12.21 -7.19
CA ARG A 40 17.57 -13.18 -7.59
C ARG A 40 18.95 -12.72 -7.15
N ASP A 41 19.27 -11.43 -7.27
CA ASP A 41 20.58 -10.89 -6.92
C ASP A 41 20.92 -11.12 -5.43
N ILE A 42 19.96 -10.90 -4.53
CA ILE A 42 20.16 -11.15 -3.09
C ILE A 42 20.10 -12.65 -2.76
N LYS A 43 19.20 -13.42 -3.40
CA LYS A 43 19.10 -14.87 -3.19
C LYS A 43 20.36 -15.61 -3.61
N ASN A 44 21.00 -15.16 -4.69
CA ASN A 44 22.28 -15.70 -5.17
C ASN A 44 23.44 -15.43 -4.20
N LYS A 45 23.37 -14.34 -3.43
CA LYS A 45 24.36 -14.02 -2.38
C LYS A 45 24.15 -14.89 -1.14
N ASN A 46 22.90 -15.09 -0.73
CA ASN A 46 22.56 -15.99 0.37
C ASN A 46 21.18 -16.64 0.16
N PRO A 47 21.11 -17.96 -0.09
CA PRO A 47 19.84 -18.66 -0.27
C PRO A 47 19.04 -18.80 1.03
N GLY A 48 19.64 -18.51 2.19
CA GLY A 48 19.00 -18.52 3.51
C GLY A 48 18.20 -17.26 3.84
N ILE A 49 18.03 -16.34 2.89
CA ILE A 49 17.16 -15.17 3.07
C ILE A 49 15.72 -15.63 3.33
N ASN A 50 15.15 -15.19 4.46
CA ASN A 50 13.84 -15.58 4.96
C ASN A 50 12.93 -14.39 5.27
N MET A 51 13.36 -13.15 5.04
CA MET A 51 12.53 -11.95 5.16
C MET A 51 13.04 -10.85 4.21
N ILE A 52 12.13 -10.06 3.65
CA ILE A 52 12.42 -8.96 2.73
C ILE A 52 11.87 -7.64 3.28
N PHE A 53 12.72 -6.62 3.35
CA PHE A 53 12.30 -5.22 3.50
C PHE A 53 12.37 -4.53 2.14
N CYS A 54 11.29 -3.92 1.69
CA CYS A 54 11.21 -3.28 0.37
C CYS A 54 10.62 -1.87 0.45
N HIS A 55 11.35 -0.90 -0.10
CA HIS A 55 11.01 0.51 -0.10
C HIS A 55 11.00 1.08 -1.52
N PRO A 56 9.92 0.88 -2.29
CA PRO A 56 9.79 1.47 -3.61
C PRO A 56 9.41 2.95 -3.50
N GLY A 57 10.03 3.77 -4.34
CA GLY A 57 9.69 5.18 -4.51
C GLY A 57 8.47 5.36 -5.39
N VAL A 58 7.62 6.33 -5.07
CA VAL A 58 6.46 6.73 -5.87
C VAL A 58 6.61 8.17 -6.35
N SER A 59 6.49 8.37 -7.65
CA SER A 59 6.60 9.69 -8.30
C SER A 59 5.41 10.03 -9.20
N SER A 60 4.36 9.21 -9.24
CA SER A 60 3.11 9.55 -9.92
C SER A 60 1.95 8.66 -9.47
N HIS A 61 0.72 9.14 -9.69
CA HIS A 61 -0.50 8.40 -9.40
C HIS A 61 -0.56 7.04 -10.12
N LYS A 62 -0.09 6.99 -11.38
CA LYS A 62 -0.01 5.76 -12.18
C LYS A 62 0.95 4.72 -11.59
N ARG A 63 1.86 5.12 -10.70
CA ARG A 63 2.85 4.24 -10.07
C ARG A 63 2.44 3.75 -8.70
N ILE A 64 1.28 4.15 -8.18
CA ILE A 64 0.71 3.58 -6.94
C ILE A 64 0.27 2.12 -7.16
N THR A 65 0.10 1.69 -8.41
CA THR A 65 -0.35 0.33 -8.75
C THR A 65 0.80 -0.67 -8.92
N ILE A 66 2.04 -0.19 -8.93
CA ILE A 66 3.23 -1.02 -9.15
C ILE A 66 3.46 -2.04 -8.02
N HIS A 67 2.87 -1.82 -6.84
CA HIS A 67 3.12 -2.62 -5.63
C HIS A 67 2.76 -4.09 -5.81
N THR A 68 1.65 -4.40 -6.48
CA THR A 68 1.28 -5.80 -6.74
C THR A 68 2.35 -6.49 -7.59
N LYS A 69 2.83 -5.83 -8.66
CA LYS A 69 3.88 -6.38 -9.53
C LYS A 69 5.23 -6.51 -8.83
N ILE A 70 5.54 -5.62 -7.90
CA ILE A 70 6.73 -5.71 -7.03
C ILE A 70 6.65 -6.97 -6.17
N ILE A 71 5.53 -7.18 -5.47
CA ILE A 71 5.31 -8.33 -4.60
C ILE A 71 5.37 -9.62 -5.43
N GLU A 72 4.61 -9.71 -6.52
CA GLU A 72 4.61 -10.85 -7.44
C GLU A 72 6.03 -11.16 -7.97
N GLY A 73 6.83 -10.14 -8.28
CA GLY A 73 8.20 -10.31 -8.74
C GLY A 73 9.11 -10.93 -7.68
N ILE A 74 9.03 -10.45 -6.44
CA ILE A 74 9.79 -11.00 -5.30
C ILE A 74 9.35 -12.44 -5.00
N GLU A 75 8.04 -12.68 -4.94
CA GLU A 75 7.43 -13.99 -4.67
C GLU A 75 7.77 -15.01 -5.77
N SER A 76 7.92 -14.59 -7.03
CA SER A 76 8.34 -15.49 -8.12
C SER A 76 9.72 -16.15 -7.87
N VAL A 77 10.53 -15.55 -6.99
CA VAL A 77 11.88 -16.01 -6.64
C VAL A 77 11.91 -16.70 -5.29
N PHE A 78 11.25 -16.13 -4.28
CA PHE A 78 11.30 -16.62 -2.90
C PHE A 78 10.12 -17.53 -2.50
N GLY A 79 9.06 -17.56 -3.30
CA GLY A 79 7.78 -18.20 -2.97
C GLY A 79 6.78 -17.20 -2.37
N PRO A 80 5.48 -17.52 -2.38
CA PRO A 80 4.41 -16.63 -1.92
C PRO A 80 4.39 -16.42 -0.40
N ASP A 81 5.06 -17.28 0.36
CA ASP A 81 5.04 -17.23 1.83
C ASP A 81 6.19 -16.39 2.41
N ILE A 82 7.03 -15.78 1.57
CA ILE A 82 8.13 -14.92 2.04
C ILE A 82 7.56 -13.67 2.72
N PRO A 83 7.93 -13.37 3.97
CA PRO A 83 7.53 -12.12 4.60
C PRO A 83 8.14 -10.92 3.86
N ILE A 84 7.27 -10.08 3.28
CA ILE A 84 7.64 -8.81 2.64
C ILE A 84 7.04 -7.68 3.46
N VAL A 85 7.90 -6.82 4.00
CA VAL A 85 7.49 -5.61 4.71
C VAL A 85 8.20 -4.39 4.17
N GLY A 86 7.73 -3.22 4.57
CA GLY A 86 8.33 -1.95 4.21
C GLY A 86 7.29 -0.87 4.03
N GLY A 87 7.55 0.04 3.12
CA GLY A 87 6.70 1.19 2.89
C GLY A 87 7.21 2.07 1.77
N LEU A 88 6.33 2.94 1.28
CA LEU A 88 6.61 3.76 0.11
C LEU A 88 7.44 4.98 0.48
N SER A 89 8.47 5.27 -0.32
CA SER A 89 9.15 6.56 -0.25
C SER A 89 8.35 7.58 -1.07
N ILE A 90 7.79 8.58 -0.39
CA ILE A 90 6.91 9.61 -0.97
C ILE A 90 7.28 11.01 -0.47
N ASP A 91 6.87 12.03 -1.23
CA ASP A 91 7.21 13.44 -1.01
C ASP A 91 6.04 14.26 -0.46
N ASN A 92 5.43 13.74 0.61
CA ASN A 92 4.26 14.33 1.25
C ASN A 92 3.08 14.53 0.28
N ASN A 93 2.79 13.49 -0.51
CA ASN A 93 1.72 13.42 -1.50
C ASN A 93 1.81 14.45 -2.65
N LYS A 94 2.97 15.09 -2.86
CA LYS A 94 3.16 15.94 -4.05
C LYS A 94 3.31 15.10 -5.32
N LEU A 95 3.80 13.86 -5.16
CA LEU A 95 4.05 12.89 -6.22
C LEU A 95 4.90 13.50 -7.35
N VAL A 96 6.00 14.17 -6.96
CA VAL A 96 6.97 14.79 -7.87
C VAL A 96 8.28 14.00 -7.86
N SER A 97 8.93 13.86 -6.70
CA SER A 97 10.17 13.09 -6.59
C SER A 97 10.47 12.71 -5.14
N ASN A 98 11.10 11.55 -4.94
CA ASN A 98 11.51 11.04 -3.64
C ASN A 98 12.95 10.53 -3.71
N PHE A 99 13.64 10.53 -2.57
CA PHE A 99 15.05 10.20 -2.48
C PHE A 99 15.28 9.14 -1.41
N GLN A 100 16.12 8.16 -1.71
CA GLN A 100 16.61 7.18 -0.77
C GLN A 100 18.13 7.15 -0.81
N PHE A 101 18.77 6.83 0.30
CA PHE A 101 20.22 6.98 0.47
C PHE A 101 20.82 5.70 1.06
N ILE A 102 21.89 5.19 0.43
CA ILE A 102 22.71 4.09 0.97
C ILE A 102 24.17 4.50 0.84
N GLY A 103 24.82 4.79 1.98
CA GLY A 103 26.19 5.30 1.98
C GLY A 103 26.27 6.59 1.17
N GLU A 104 27.06 6.59 0.09
CA GLU A 104 27.22 7.72 -0.83
C GLU A 104 26.27 7.66 -2.03
N GLN A 105 25.50 6.59 -2.19
CA GLN A 105 24.57 6.41 -3.31
C GLN A 105 23.23 7.08 -3.01
N VAL A 106 22.68 7.74 -4.04
CA VAL A 106 21.37 8.40 -4.02
C VAL A 106 20.48 7.76 -5.07
N PHE A 107 19.31 7.30 -4.64
CA PHE A 107 18.28 6.70 -5.49
C PHE A 107 17.13 7.69 -5.59
N GLU A 108 16.93 8.28 -6.77
CA GLU A 108 15.84 9.22 -7.04
C GLU A 108 14.69 8.50 -7.74
N GLN A 109 13.53 8.41 -7.06
CA GLN A 109 12.36 7.66 -7.54
C GLN A 109 12.64 6.16 -7.77
N GLY A 110 13.75 5.66 -7.21
CA GLY A 110 14.18 4.28 -7.25
C GLY A 110 13.53 3.41 -6.18
N ALA A 111 14.16 2.28 -5.89
CA ALA A 111 13.78 1.41 -4.79
C ALA A 111 15.01 0.85 -4.07
N ILE A 112 14.85 0.63 -2.76
CA ILE A 112 15.79 -0.15 -1.96
C ILE A 112 15.10 -1.41 -1.49
N MET A 113 15.79 -2.54 -1.59
CA MET A 113 15.36 -3.82 -1.05
C MET A 113 16.46 -4.45 -0.20
N ILE A 114 16.08 -5.05 0.91
CA ILE A 114 16.99 -5.67 1.88
C ILE A 114 16.48 -7.07 2.17
N GLY A 115 17.31 -8.08 1.95
CA GLY A 115 17.03 -9.44 2.37
C GLY A 115 17.74 -9.76 3.68
N PHE A 116 17.02 -10.32 4.64
CA PHE A 116 17.56 -10.83 5.89
C PHE A 116 17.66 -12.34 5.82
N ALA A 117 18.78 -12.89 6.27
CA ALA A 117 19.08 -14.31 6.34
C ALA A 117 19.37 -14.68 7.80
N ASP A 118 18.33 -14.59 8.63
CA ASP A 118 18.41 -14.95 10.04
C ASP A 118 17.20 -15.83 10.39
N PRO A 119 17.39 -17.15 10.56
CA PRO A 119 16.30 -18.09 10.84
C PRO A 119 15.60 -17.85 12.18
N THR A 120 16.14 -16.97 13.04
CA THR A 120 15.54 -16.60 14.32
C THR A 120 14.62 -15.38 14.21
N LEU A 121 14.63 -14.66 13.08
CA LEU A 121 13.71 -13.55 12.85
C LEU A 121 12.29 -14.07 12.59
N GLU A 122 11.36 -13.54 13.37
CA GLU A 122 9.93 -13.72 13.17
C GLU A 122 9.28 -12.37 12.86
N LEU A 123 8.35 -12.37 11.91
CA LEU A 123 7.48 -11.22 11.64
C LEU A 123 6.05 -11.59 12.01
N ILE A 124 5.48 -10.80 12.92
CA ILE A 124 4.05 -10.79 13.17
C ILE A 124 3.53 -9.42 12.71
N SER A 125 2.61 -9.43 11.75
CA SER A 125 2.01 -8.22 11.18
C SER A 125 0.50 -8.35 11.22
N LEU A 126 -0.16 -7.36 11.80
CA LEU A 126 -1.61 -7.25 11.88
C LEU A 126 -2.00 -5.82 11.53
N GLY A 127 -3.19 -5.64 10.95
CA GLY A 127 -3.71 -4.33 10.58
C GLY A 127 -5.15 -4.14 11.02
N SER A 128 -5.47 -2.93 11.47
CA SER A 128 -6.84 -2.45 11.70
C SER A 128 -7.00 -1.06 11.09
N HIS A 129 -8.21 -0.74 10.62
CA HIS A 129 -8.51 0.56 10.02
C HIS A 129 -9.30 1.49 10.95
N GLY A 130 -10.07 0.98 11.92
CA GLY A 130 -10.85 1.80 12.86
C GLY A 130 -11.96 2.66 12.22
N PHE A 131 -12.68 2.11 11.24
CA PHE A 131 -13.71 2.80 10.47
C PHE A 131 -14.98 1.93 10.45
N ASP A 132 -16.15 2.55 10.56
CA ASP A 132 -17.42 1.92 10.27
C ASP A 132 -17.89 2.27 8.86
N VAL A 133 -18.59 1.37 8.19
CA VAL A 133 -19.32 1.70 6.95
C VAL A 133 -20.61 2.46 7.28
N ILE A 134 -20.98 3.40 6.41
CA ILE A 134 -22.19 4.23 6.58
C ILE A 134 -23.04 4.26 5.30
N GLY A 135 -24.36 4.21 5.50
CA GLY A 135 -25.34 4.38 4.44
C GLY A 135 -25.36 3.26 3.40
N LYS A 136 -25.95 3.56 2.24
CA LYS A 136 -25.99 2.64 1.10
C LYS A 136 -24.66 2.67 0.34
N PRO A 137 -24.17 1.55 -0.20
CA PRO A 137 -22.99 1.56 -1.05
C PRO A 137 -23.26 2.26 -2.39
N PHE A 138 -22.20 2.74 -3.02
CA PHE A 138 -22.14 2.91 -4.46
C PHE A 138 -21.91 1.55 -5.13
N LYS A 139 -22.42 1.35 -6.35
CA LYS A 139 -22.05 0.24 -7.21
C LYS A 139 -21.08 0.71 -8.28
N VAL A 140 -19.91 0.11 -8.38
CA VAL A 140 -19.01 0.33 -9.52
C VAL A 140 -19.70 -0.18 -10.79
N THR A 141 -19.92 0.71 -11.75
CA THR A 141 -20.61 0.38 -13.01
C THR A 141 -19.69 0.39 -14.22
N HIS A 142 -18.52 1.03 -14.11
CA HIS A 142 -17.45 0.89 -15.10
C HIS A 142 -16.06 1.05 -14.48
N SER A 143 -15.18 0.09 -14.74
CA SER A 143 -13.79 0.10 -14.27
C SER A 143 -12.88 -0.69 -15.20
N GLU A 144 -11.65 -0.23 -15.39
CA GLU A 144 -10.58 -0.97 -16.07
C GLU A 144 -9.38 -1.06 -15.13
N ASP A 145 -8.97 -2.28 -14.79
CA ASP A 145 -7.82 -2.53 -13.92
C ASP A 145 -7.94 -1.77 -12.56
N HIS A 146 -7.04 -0.82 -12.28
CA HIS A 146 -7.05 0.02 -11.07
C HIS A 146 -7.89 1.31 -11.22
N HIS A 147 -8.47 1.56 -12.40
CA HIS A 147 -9.12 2.80 -12.78
C HIS A 147 -10.65 2.64 -12.76
N ILE A 148 -11.32 3.39 -11.89
CA ILE A 148 -12.78 3.42 -11.77
C ILE A 148 -13.30 4.64 -12.53
N PHE A 149 -14.02 4.40 -13.62
CA PHE A 149 -14.58 5.45 -14.47
C PHE A 149 -15.99 5.85 -14.05
N GLU A 150 -16.75 4.94 -13.44
CA GLU A 150 -18.16 5.16 -13.15
C GLU A 150 -18.64 4.44 -11.89
N MET A 151 -19.46 5.14 -11.09
CA MET A 151 -20.21 4.58 -9.98
C MET A 151 -21.68 4.97 -10.10
N ASP A 152 -22.60 4.02 -9.91
CA ASP A 152 -24.05 4.22 -10.00
C ASP A 152 -24.51 4.93 -11.30
N GLY A 153 -23.84 4.71 -12.44
CA GLY A 153 -24.19 5.40 -13.68
C GLY A 153 -23.63 6.82 -13.82
N ARG A 154 -22.74 7.24 -12.91
CA ARG A 154 -22.33 8.65 -12.76
C ARG A 154 -20.81 8.81 -12.56
N PRO A 155 -20.26 10.00 -12.85
CA PRO A 155 -18.86 10.32 -12.53
C PRO A 155 -18.58 10.08 -11.03
N PRO A 156 -17.50 9.34 -10.70
CA PRO A 156 -17.35 8.77 -9.38
C PRO A 156 -16.95 9.80 -8.33
N TRP A 157 -16.05 10.75 -8.65
CA TRP A 157 -15.68 11.83 -7.72
C TRP A 157 -16.87 12.75 -7.38
N LYS A 158 -17.66 13.10 -8.39
CA LYS A 158 -18.90 13.86 -8.22
C LYS A 158 -19.89 13.13 -7.30
N SER A 159 -20.11 11.84 -7.53
CA SER A 159 -21.03 11.03 -6.72
C SER A 159 -20.55 10.90 -5.27
N TRP A 160 -19.24 10.79 -5.05
CA TRP A 160 -18.64 10.73 -3.73
C TRP A 160 -18.81 12.05 -2.97
N THR A 161 -18.40 13.17 -3.56
CA THR A 161 -18.49 14.51 -2.94
C THR A 161 -19.93 14.93 -2.68
N GLU A 162 -20.85 14.73 -3.64
CA GLU A 162 -22.27 15.03 -3.47
C GLU A 162 -22.88 14.29 -2.27
N LYS A 163 -22.53 13.01 -2.08
CA LYS A 163 -23.04 12.21 -0.97
C LYS A 163 -22.54 12.66 0.40
N LEU A 164 -21.37 13.31 0.43
CA LEU A 164 -20.83 13.97 1.62
C LEU A 164 -21.36 15.39 1.82
N GLY A 165 -22.20 15.90 0.91
CA GLY A 165 -22.65 17.29 0.92
C GLY A 165 -21.53 18.29 0.63
N MET A 166 -20.47 17.84 -0.04
CA MET A 166 -19.30 18.65 -0.36
C MET A 166 -19.33 19.07 -1.84
N PRO A 167 -18.78 20.25 -2.20
CA PRO A 167 -18.65 20.63 -3.60
C PRO A 167 -17.66 19.72 -4.33
N GLU A 168 -17.86 19.49 -5.62
CA GLU A 168 -16.93 18.70 -6.46
C GLU A 168 -15.52 19.33 -6.52
N THR A 169 -15.40 20.62 -6.25
CA THR A 169 -14.13 21.38 -6.14
C THR A 169 -13.40 21.19 -4.79
N SER A 170 -13.93 20.35 -3.89
CA SER A 170 -13.28 20.04 -2.61
C SER A 170 -11.91 19.43 -2.82
N LYS A 171 -11.00 19.66 -1.87
CA LYS A 171 -9.66 19.05 -1.98
C LYS A 171 -9.75 17.56 -1.68
N THR A 172 -9.02 16.76 -2.45
CA THR A 172 -8.88 15.32 -2.27
C THR A 172 -8.65 14.93 -0.81
N MET A 173 -7.68 15.57 -0.16
CA MET A 173 -7.33 15.24 1.23
C MET A 173 -8.42 15.56 2.25
N GLU A 174 -9.30 16.53 1.98
CA GLU A 174 -10.42 16.86 2.87
C GLU A 174 -11.48 15.74 2.84
N VAL A 175 -11.68 15.11 1.69
CA VAL A 175 -12.61 13.99 1.51
C VAL A 175 -12.03 12.68 2.05
N LEU A 176 -10.80 12.34 1.63
CA LEU A 176 -10.17 11.05 1.93
C LEU A 176 -9.89 10.85 3.43
N VAL A 177 -9.56 11.92 4.17
CA VAL A 177 -9.32 11.83 5.62
C VAL A 177 -10.61 11.58 6.39
N PHE A 178 -11.73 12.11 5.89
CA PHE A 178 -13.00 12.11 6.61
C PHE A 178 -13.85 10.87 6.32
N ALA A 179 -13.92 10.46 5.05
CA ALA A 179 -14.79 9.38 4.61
C ALA A 179 -14.19 8.60 3.43
N PRO A 180 -13.08 7.86 3.65
CA PRO A 180 -12.53 6.97 2.63
C PRO A 180 -13.55 5.88 2.25
N LEU A 181 -13.36 5.27 1.08
CA LEU A 181 -14.26 4.22 0.59
C LEU A 181 -13.79 2.84 1.04
N ALA A 182 -14.74 2.02 1.49
CA ALA A 182 -14.49 0.64 1.87
C ALA A 182 -15.23 -0.35 0.97
N THR A 183 -14.66 -1.55 0.84
CA THR A 183 -15.25 -2.71 0.17
C THR A 183 -15.45 -3.81 1.20
N GLU A 184 -16.44 -4.66 0.99
CA GLU A 184 -16.61 -5.87 1.80
C GLU A 184 -15.53 -6.90 1.46
N LEU A 185 -14.97 -7.54 2.50
CA LEU A 185 -14.05 -8.66 2.38
C LEU A 185 -14.83 -9.98 2.22
N PRO A 186 -14.22 -11.03 1.65
CA PRO A 186 -14.72 -12.41 1.78
C PRO A 186 -14.99 -12.78 3.24
N ALA A 187 -16.09 -13.51 3.48
CA ALA A 187 -16.56 -13.81 4.84
C ALA A 187 -15.57 -14.60 5.69
N ASP A 188 -14.75 -15.44 5.06
CA ASP A 188 -13.66 -16.21 5.67
C ASP A 188 -12.50 -15.34 6.18
N LEU A 189 -12.37 -14.11 5.68
CA LEU A 189 -11.35 -13.16 6.15
C LEU A 189 -11.85 -12.23 7.26
N HIS A 190 -13.15 -12.25 7.58
CA HIS A 190 -13.74 -11.29 8.53
C HIS A 190 -13.17 -11.44 9.94
N GLU A 191 -12.90 -12.66 10.39
CA GLU A 191 -12.37 -12.93 11.72
C GLU A 191 -10.88 -12.55 11.82
N GLU A 192 -10.08 -12.99 10.85
CA GLU A 192 -8.64 -12.70 10.79
C GLU A 192 -8.36 -11.19 10.67
N TYR A 193 -9.05 -10.53 9.73
CA TYR A 193 -8.96 -9.08 9.58
C TYR A 193 -9.66 -8.34 10.74
N GLY A 194 -10.66 -9.01 11.31
CA GLY A 194 -11.49 -8.54 12.41
C GLY A 194 -12.32 -7.30 12.08
N SER A 195 -12.73 -7.22 10.81
CA SER A 195 -13.75 -6.32 10.26
C SER A 195 -14.28 -6.97 8.96
N PRO A 196 -15.59 -6.87 8.66
CA PRO A 196 -16.13 -7.30 7.37
C PRO A 196 -15.65 -6.45 6.18
N TYR A 197 -15.01 -5.31 6.44
CA TYR A 197 -14.73 -4.31 5.43
C TYR A 197 -13.24 -3.98 5.38
N LEU A 198 -12.74 -3.72 4.18
CA LEU A 198 -11.41 -3.15 3.95
C LEU A 198 -11.56 -1.71 3.46
N VAL A 199 -10.86 -0.78 4.12
CA VAL A 199 -10.72 0.60 3.65
C VAL A 199 -9.69 0.65 2.52
N ASN A 200 -10.08 1.22 1.38
CA ASN A 200 -9.23 1.29 0.20
C ASN A 200 -8.56 2.65 0.07
N ALA A 201 -7.30 2.66 -0.35
CA ALA A 201 -6.63 3.87 -0.80
C ALA A 201 -7.09 4.17 -2.24
N ILE A 202 -8.03 5.11 -2.37
CA ILE A 202 -8.63 5.54 -3.64
C ILE A 202 -8.47 7.06 -3.77
N ILE A 203 -7.93 7.51 -4.90
CA ILE A 203 -7.64 8.92 -5.18
C ILE A 203 -8.35 9.37 -6.47
N PRO A 204 -9.00 10.54 -6.50
CA PRO A 204 -9.49 11.11 -7.75
C PRO A 204 -8.33 11.59 -8.62
N VAL A 205 -8.52 11.52 -9.93
CA VAL A 205 -7.61 12.13 -10.92
C VAL A 205 -8.31 13.27 -11.67
N ALA A 206 -7.59 13.98 -12.54
CA ALA A 206 -7.99 15.28 -13.08
C ALA A 206 -9.34 15.29 -13.83
N ASP A 207 -9.76 14.16 -14.41
CA ASP A 207 -11.03 14.01 -15.12
C ASP A 207 -12.22 13.60 -14.20
N GLY A 208 -11.99 13.48 -12.88
CA GLY A 208 -13.00 13.10 -11.90
C GLY A 208 -13.24 11.59 -11.76
N SER A 209 -12.52 10.76 -12.52
CA SER A 209 -12.43 9.32 -12.28
C SER A 209 -11.55 9.01 -11.06
N LEU A 210 -11.54 7.75 -10.59
CA LEU A 210 -10.78 7.34 -9.40
C LEU A 210 -9.72 6.29 -9.74
N TYR A 211 -8.56 6.37 -9.08
CA TYR A 211 -7.52 5.34 -9.09
C TYR A 211 -7.41 4.68 -7.72
N ALA A 212 -7.36 3.35 -7.69
CA ALA A 212 -7.22 2.56 -6.47
C ALA A 212 -5.87 1.81 -6.43
N THR A 213 -5.33 1.58 -5.23
CA THR A 213 -4.11 0.76 -5.04
C THR A 213 -4.27 -0.69 -5.47
N ARG A 214 -5.51 -1.19 -5.56
CA ARG A 214 -5.87 -2.52 -6.04
C ARG A 214 -6.99 -2.42 -7.07
N ALA A 215 -7.09 -3.38 -7.97
CA ALA A 215 -8.20 -3.46 -8.90
C ALA A 215 -9.54 -3.58 -8.15
N ILE A 216 -10.52 -2.78 -8.57
CA ILE A 216 -11.89 -2.82 -8.05
C ILE A 216 -12.82 -3.09 -9.24
N PRO A 217 -13.24 -4.35 -9.45
CA PRO A 217 -13.99 -4.74 -10.65
C PRO A 217 -15.42 -4.21 -10.66
N GLU A 218 -16.01 -4.15 -11.85
CA GLU A 218 -17.42 -3.81 -12.05
C GLU A 218 -18.34 -4.70 -11.20
N GLY A 219 -19.39 -4.09 -10.64
CA GLY A 219 -20.31 -4.74 -9.71
C GLY A 219 -19.87 -4.67 -8.25
N THR A 220 -18.62 -4.30 -7.96
CA THR A 220 -18.15 -4.09 -6.58
C THR A 220 -18.94 -2.97 -5.89
N LYS A 221 -19.23 -3.18 -4.61
CA LYS A 221 -19.88 -2.18 -3.76
C LYS A 221 -18.82 -1.39 -2.97
N LEU A 222 -18.96 -0.07 -2.98
CA LEU A 222 -18.11 0.87 -2.24
C LEU A 222 -18.94 1.63 -1.22
N TRP A 223 -18.63 1.46 0.06
CA TRP A 223 -19.29 2.17 1.15
C TRP A 223 -18.49 3.40 1.53
N LEU A 224 -19.20 4.48 1.86
CA LEU A 224 -18.62 5.54 2.65
C LEU A 224 -18.28 5.00 4.03
N THR A 225 -17.26 5.57 4.65
CA THR A 225 -16.88 5.23 6.01
C THR A 225 -16.91 6.42 6.93
N ARG A 226 -16.93 6.14 8.23
CA ARG A 226 -16.75 7.12 9.30
C ARG A 226 -15.75 6.57 10.30
N ARG A 227 -14.79 7.39 10.69
CA ARG A 227 -13.82 7.02 11.74
C ARG A 227 -14.55 6.76 13.05
N ASN A 228 -14.16 5.69 13.73
CA ASN A 228 -14.67 5.32 15.04
C ASN A 228 -13.47 5.12 15.98
N GLU A 229 -13.34 5.98 16.97
CA GLU A 229 -12.22 5.96 17.92
C GLU A 229 -12.20 4.69 18.77
N ASP A 230 -13.36 4.19 19.18
CA ASP A 230 -13.47 2.94 19.94
C ASP A 230 -12.94 1.77 19.09
N ASN A 231 -13.32 1.68 17.81
CA ASN A 231 -12.80 0.64 16.92
C ASN A 231 -11.28 0.75 16.66
N ILE A 232 -10.69 1.96 16.76
CA ILE A 232 -9.24 2.13 16.67
C ILE A 232 -8.59 1.50 17.90
N LEU A 233 -9.07 1.84 19.09
CA LEU A 233 -8.51 1.37 20.36
C LEU A 233 -8.73 -0.14 20.53
N ASP A 234 -9.95 -0.63 20.31
CA ASP A 234 -10.29 -2.05 20.37
C ASP A 234 -9.48 -2.87 19.35
N GLY A 235 -9.24 -2.29 18.17
CA GLY A 235 -8.39 -2.90 17.15
C GLY A 235 -6.95 -3.08 17.62
N VAL A 236 -6.38 -2.07 18.28
CA VAL A 236 -5.02 -2.17 18.86
C VAL A 236 -4.98 -3.21 19.98
N ASP A 237 -5.94 -3.18 20.90
CA ASP A 237 -5.99 -4.13 22.02
C ASP A 237 -6.10 -5.58 21.54
N ARG A 238 -6.98 -5.84 20.57
CA ARG A 238 -7.12 -7.16 19.94
C ARG A 238 -5.83 -7.62 19.28
N MET A 239 -5.20 -6.77 18.46
CA MET A 239 -3.95 -7.12 17.77
C MET A 239 -2.83 -7.40 18.77
N MET A 240 -2.75 -6.64 19.87
CA MET A 240 -1.75 -6.86 20.92
C MET A 240 -1.93 -8.23 21.60
N ILE A 241 -3.18 -8.63 21.90
CA ILE A 241 -3.47 -9.96 22.44
C ILE A 241 -3.05 -11.05 21.44
N GLN A 242 -3.44 -10.92 20.17
CA GLN A 242 -3.09 -11.87 19.12
C GLN A 242 -1.58 -12.02 18.92
N ILE A 243 -0.81 -10.94 19.06
CA ILE A 243 0.66 -10.98 19.01
C ILE A 243 1.24 -11.73 20.21
N LEU A 244 0.67 -11.57 21.41
CA LEU A 244 1.16 -12.22 22.64
C LEU A 244 0.77 -13.70 22.76
N GLU A 245 -0.27 -14.15 22.06
CA GLU A 245 -0.75 -15.54 22.08
C GLU A 245 -0.04 -16.46 21.07
N ARG A 246 0.80 -15.91 20.19
CA ARG A 246 1.69 -16.70 19.31
C ARG A 246 3.00 -17.05 19.99
#